data_AF-A0A838MXC1-F1
#
_entry.id   AF-A0A838MXC1-F1
#
_cell.length_a   1.000
_cell.length_b   1.000
_cell.length_c   1.000
_cell.angle_alpha   90.00
_cell.angle_beta   90.00
_cell.angle_gamma   90.00
#
_symmetry.space_group_name_H-M   'P 1'
#
loop_
_entity.id
_entity.type
_entity.pdbx_description
1 polymer ?
#
loop_
_entity_poly.entity_id
_entity_poly.type
_entity_poly.pdbx_seq_one_letter_code
_entity_poly.pdbx_strand_id
1 'polypeptide(L)'
;MSRSGATLYDNLDDISRAGLLNISAKCATTLLVNDKTVLSLIKELRELRGDRLFAIVPKELREATKNSAIAGLLEQVPDQHHNIPGQFAGFTHAGSFKTQEDAGNLQLTFFMKGDDCIADIDIDDAGGLGHVFQVLRNFLLHRRTHPFDIHEILIARHQLIPDYQFNLDA
;
A
#
# COMPACT_ATOMS: atom_id res chain seq x y z
N MET A 1 17.01 23.38 6.09
CA MET A 1 17.94 22.50 5.38
C MET A 1 17.11 21.47 4.63
N SER A 2 17.18 21.40 3.29
CA SER A 2 16.53 20.32 2.54
C SER A 2 17.33 19.03 2.73
N ARG A 3 16.71 17.97 3.25
CA ARG A 3 17.32 16.63 3.23
C ARG A 3 17.13 16.03 1.84
N SER A 4 18.12 15.34 1.30
CA SER A 4 17.96 14.60 0.04
C SER A 4 17.03 13.40 0.26
N GLY A 5 16.41 12.89 -0.82
CA GLY A 5 15.57 11.69 -0.75
C GLY A 5 16.31 10.48 -0.18
N ALA A 6 17.57 10.26 -0.59
CA ALA A 6 18.41 9.19 -0.07
C ALA A 6 18.62 9.32 1.44
N THR A 7 18.96 10.51 1.94
CA THR A 7 19.13 10.73 3.38
C THR A 7 17.83 10.52 4.14
N LEU A 8 16.67 10.88 3.58
CA LEU A 8 15.39 10.60 4.24
C LEU A 8 15.12 9.08 4.31
N TYR A 9 15.39 8.37 3.23
CA TYR A 9 15.23 6.91 3.15
C TYR A 9 16.15 6.16 4.12
N ASP A 10 17.44 6.53 4.17
CA ASP A 10 18.44 5.91 5.04
C ASP A 10 18.14 6.10 6.54
N ASN A 11 17.38 7.15 6.88
CA ASN A 11 16.96 7.44 8.25
C ASN A 11 15.64 6.76 8.66
N LEU A 12 14.96 6.05 7.75
CA LEU A 12 13.80 5.22 8.12
C LEU A 12 14.26 4.01 8.93
N ASP A 13 13.50 3.67 9.97
CA ASP A 13 13.63 2.36 10.63
C ASP A 13 13.26 1.22 9.67
N ASP A 14 13.68 0.01 9.99
CA ASP A 14 13.53 -1.15 9.10
C ASP A 14 12.07 -1.46 8.76
N ILE A 15 11.14 -1.27 9.71
CA ILE A 15 9.71 -1.54 9.51
C ILE A 15 9.12 -0.54 8.54
N SER A 16 9.38 0.75 8.75
CA SER A 16 8.95 1.82 7.84
C SER A 16 9.54 1.60 6.44
N ARG A 17 10.84 1.29 6.35
CA ARG A 17 11.52 1.08 5.08
C ARG A 17 10.95 -0.11 4.32
N ALA A 18 10.74 -1.24 4.99
CA ALA A 18 10.14 -2.43 4.41
C ALA A 18 8.72 -2.15 3.88
N GLY A 19 7.89 -1.48 4.68
CA GLY A 19 6.56 -1.10 4.25
C GLY A 19 6.55 -0.20 3.02
N LEU A 20 7.42 0.81 2.99
CA LEU A 20 7.59 1.67 1.81
C LEU A 20 7.98 0.86 0.56
N LEU A 21 8.94 -0.06 0.67
CA LEU A 21 9.40 -0.89 -0.44
C LEU A 21 8.30 -1.82 -0.94
N ASN A 22 7.58 -2.49 -0.04
CA ASN A 22 6.48 -3.39 -0.37
C ASN A 22 5.34 -2.67 -1.10
N ILE A 23 4.88 -1.53 -0.54
CA ILE A 23 3.82 -0.72 -1.13
C ILE A 23 4.26 -0.18 -2.49
N SER A 24 5.50 0.31 -2.60
CA SER A 24 6.03 0.84 -3.86
C SER A 24 6.07 -0.23 -4.94
N ALA A 25 6.57 -1.41 -4.62
CA ALA A 25 6.66 -2.52 -5.55
C ALA A 25 5.26 -2.97 -6.00
N LYS A 26 4.31 -3.15 -5.06
CA LYS A 26 2.92 -3.49 -5.40
C LYS A 26 2.25 -2.41 -6.27
N CYS A 27 2.40 -1.13 -5.92
CA CYS A 27 1.89 -0.01 -6.70
C CYS A 27 2.51 0.07 -8.11
N ALA A 28 3.78 -0.31 -8.27
CA ALA A 28 4.46 -0.31 -9.55
C ALA A 28 3.90 -1.36 -10.51
N THR A 29 3.29 -2.43 -9.99
CA THR A 29 2.72 -3.52 -10.79
C THR A 29 1.19 -3.49 -10.91
N THR A 30 0.50 -2.74 -10.06
CA THR A 30 -0.97 -2.61 -10.13
C THR A 30 -1.37 -1.69 -11.28
N LEU A 31 -1.80 -2.28 -12.39
CA LEU A 31 -2.33 -1.57 -13.56
C LEU A 31 -3.78 -1.13 -13.34
N LEU A 32 -4.08 0.06 -13.86
CA LEU A 32 -5.42 0.62 -13.92
C LEU A 32 -5.95 0.50 -15.36
N VAL A 33 -7.25 0.74 -15.54
CA VAL A 33 -7.94 0.67 -16.84
C VAL A 33 -7.39 1.64 -17.91
N ASN A 34 -6.56 2.61 -17.52
CA ASN A 34 -5.92 3.58 -18.42
C ASN A 34 -4.45 3.23 -18.74
N ASP A 35 -4.03 1.98 -18.52
CA ASP A 35 -2.68 1.45 -18.74
C ASP A 35 -1.57 2.13 -17.91
N LYS A 36 -1.96 2.95 -16.91
CA LYS A 36 -1.04 3.50 -15.91
C LYS A 36 -0.98 2.60 -14.68
N THR A 37 0.16 2.61 -14.01
CA THR A 37 0.31 1.96 -12.71
C THR A 37 -0.08 2.92 -11.60
N VAL A 38 -0.51 2.39 -10.44
CA VAL A 38 -0.80 3.22 -9.26
C VAL A 38 0.40 4.10 -8.91
N LEU A 39 1.61 3.54 -8.91
CA LEU A 39 2.84 4.27 -8.56
C LEU A 39 3.08 5.47 -9.48
N SER A 40 2.79 5.35 -10.78
CA SER A 40 3.02 6.42 -11.76
C SER A 40 2.17 7.68 -11.52
N LEU A 41 1.12 7.56 -10.69
CA LEU A 41 0.22 8.66 -10.34
C LEU A 41 0.43 9.16 -8.90
N ILE A 42 1.37 8.62 -8.14
CA ILE A 42 1.73 9.16 -6.81
C ILE A 42 2.59 10.41 -7.00
N LYS A 43 2.16 11.57 -6.45
CA LYS A 43 2.92 12.84 -6.58
C LYS A 43 3.87 13.06 -5.41
N GLU A 44 3.39 12.86 -4.19
CA GLU A 44 4.14 13.18 -2.99
C GLU A 44 3.72 12.28 -1.83
N LEU A 45 4.70 11.62 -1.20
CA LEU A 45 4.51 10.91 0.05
C LEU A 45 4.41 11.90 1.22
N ARG A 46 3.33 11.84 1.99
CA ARG A 46 3.08 12.73 3.14
C ARG A 46 3.32 12.07 4.48
N GLU A 47 2.97 10.80 4.60
CA GLU A 47 3.12 10.05 5.84
C GLU A 47 3.33 8.57 5.54
N LEU A 48 4.15 7.92 6.35
CA LEU A 48 4.43 6.49 6.31
C LEU A 48 4.15 5.93 7.70
N ARG A 49 3.37 4.85 7.78
CA ARG A 49 2.98 4.19 9.04
C ARG A 49 3.12 2.68 8.92
N GLY A 50 4.34 2.16 8.92
CA GLY A 50 4.56 0.72 8.77
C GLY A 50 4.02 0.21 7.44
N ASP A 51 2.89 -0.48 7.46
CA ASP A 51 2.23 -1.16 6.33
C ASP A 51 1.37 -0.24 5.43
N ARG A 52 1.30 1.05 5.73
CA ARG A 52 0.49 2.03 4.97
C ARG A 52 1.23 3.33 4.71
N LEU A 53 0.81 4.03 3.67
CA LEU A 53 1.28 5.38 3.38
C LEU A 53 0.14 6.31 2.96
N PHE A 54 0.30 7.60 3.26
CA PHE A 54 -0.58 8.65 2.79
C PHE A 54 0.16 9.48 1.74
N ALA A 55 -0.47 9.68 0.59
CA ALA A 55 0.13 10.42 -0.52
C ALA A 55 -0.82 11.45 -1.12
N ILE A 56 -0.25 12.56 -1.60
CA ILE A 56 -0.95 13.43 -2.54
C ILE A 56 -0.93 12.76 -3.92
N VAL A 57 -2.11 12.71 -4.52
CA VAL A 57 -2.34 12.08 -5.82
C VAL A 57 -3.18 13.01 -6.69
N PRO A 58 -3.12 12.93 -8.02
CA PRO A 58 -4.09 13.61 -8.86
C PRO A 58 -5.47 12.95 -8.70
N LYS A 59 -6.53 13.74 -8.87
CA LYS A 59 -7.90 13.23 -9.02
C LYS A 59 -8.02 12.13 -10.08
N GLU A 60 -7.15 12.16 -11.10
CA GLU A 60 -7.03 11.11 -12.11
C GLU A 60 -6.83 9.71 -11.50
N LEU A 61 -6.01 9.57 -10.45
CA LEU A 61 -5.80 8.26 -9.82
C LEU A 61 -7.11 7.71 -9.26
N ARG A 62 -7.87 8.54 -8.54
CA ARG A 62 -9.18 8.16 -8.00
C ARG A 62 -10.14 7.73 -9.12
N GLU A 63 -10.27 8.54 -10.18
CA GLU A 63 -11.21 8.23 -11.26
C GLU A 63 -10.79 6.97 -12.02
N ALA A 64 -9.49 6.79 -12.29
CA ALA A 64 -8.97 5.58 -12.92
C ALA A 64 -9.20 4.35 -12.04
N THR A 65 -8.99 4.45 -10.71
CA THR A 65 -9.29 3.37 -9.76
C THR A 65 -10.78 3.02 -9.74
N LYS A 66 -11.65 4.03 -9.67
CA LYS A 66 -13.11 3.82 -9.71
C LYS A 66 -13.55 3.14 -11.01
N ASN A 67 -13.01 3.58 -12.15
CA ASN A 67 -13.32 2.98 -13.46
C ASN A 67 -12.75 1.56 -13.59
N SER A 68 -11.60 1.30 -12.97
CA SER A 68 -11.01 -0.04 -12.88
C SER A 68 -11.89 -0.99 -12.04
N ALA A 69 -12.53 -0.48 -10.99
CA ALA A 69 -13.52 -1.25 -10.23
C ALA A 69 -14.78 -1.57 -11.06
N ILE A 70 -15.28 -0.61 -11.84
CA ILE A 70 -16.40 -0.84 -12.77
C ILE A 70 -16.03 -1.88 -13.85
N ALA A 71 -14.78 -1.86 -14.31
CA ALA A 71 -14.26 -2.83 -15.28
C ALA A 71 -13.93 -4.21 -14.68
N GLY A 72 -14.12 -4.40 -13.37
CA GLY A 72 -13.83 -5.67 -12.69
C GLY A 72 -12.34 -5.94 -12.45
N LEU A 73 -11.47 -4.92 -12.51
CA LEU A 73 -10.05 -5.03 -12.16
C LEU A 73 -9.79 -4.80 -10.66
N LEU A 74 -10.66 -4.04 -10.00
CA LEU A 74 -10.65 -3.80 -8.56
C LEU A 74 -12.04 -4.05 -7.97
N GLU A 75 -12.12 -4.20 -6.66
CA GLU A 75 -13.36 -4.32 -5.90
C GLU A 75 -13.55 -3.05 -5.06
N GLN A 76 -14.76 -2.46 -5.08
CA GLN A 76 -15.10 -1.39 -4.16
C GLN A 76 -15.45 -2.00 -2.79
N VAL A 77 -14.87 -1.47 -1.71
CA VAL A 77 -15.06 -1.99 -0.35
C VAL A 77 -15.66 -0.96 0.60
N PRO A 78 -16.36 -1.42 1.67
CA PRO A 78 -16.79 -0.54 2.75
C PRO A 78 -15.62 0.19 3.39
N ASP A 79 -15.87 1.41 3.83
CA ASP A 79 -14.91 2.35 4.42
C ASP A 79 -14.56 2.06 5.90
N GLN A 80 -14.77 0.83 6.36
CA GLN A 80 -14.68 0.49 7.78
C GLN A 80 -13.24 0.62 8.28
N HIS A 81 -12.98 1.68 9.07
CA HIS A 81 -11.81 1.95 9.94
C HIS A 81 -10.68 2.88 9.44
N HIS A 82 -10.88 3.72 8.41
CA HIS A 82 -9.83 4.69 8.02
C HIS A 82 -10.03 6.05 8.69
N ASN A 83 -9.37 6.25 9.84
CA ASN A 83 -9.24 7.58 10.45
C ASN A 83 -8.22 8.41 9.66
N ILE A 84 -8.70 9.42 8.94
CA ILE A 84 -7.82 10.34 8.22
C ILE A 84 -6.91 11.09 9.22
N PRO A 85 -5.58 11.18 8.97
CA PRO A 85 -4.69 11.98 9.79
C PRO A 85 -5.17 13.42 9.96
N GLY A 86 -4.96 14.01 11.15
CA GLY A 86 -5.44 15.35 11.47
C GLY A 86 -4.91 16.45 10.54
N GLN A 87 -3.74 16.27 9.93
CA GLN A 87 -3.20 17.20 8.93
C GLN A 87 -4.04 17.30 7.65
N PHE A 88 -4.98 16.38 7.43
CA PHE A 88 -5.86 16.36 6.27
C PHE A 88 -7.29 16.81 6.63
N ALA A 89 -7.44 17.62 7.67
CA ALA A 89 -8.72 18.20 8.06
C ALA A 89 -9.41 18.92 6.88
N GLY A 90 -10.70 18.64 6.70
CA GLY A 90 -11.53 19.19 5.63
C GLY A 90 -11.50 18.40 4.32
N PHE A 91 -10.72 17.32 4.23
CA PHE A 91 -10.92 16.31 3.20
C PHE A 91 -12.05 15.37 3.60
N THR A 92 -12.86 14.95 2.63
CA THR A 92 -13.95 13.99 2.83
C THR A 92 -13.66 12.70 2.11
N HIS A 93 -14.08 11.58 2.70
CA HIS A 93 -13.94 10.26 2.09
C HIS A 93 -14.57 10.22 0.69
N ALA A 94 -13.88 9.58 -0.25
CA ALA A 94 -14.19 9.61 -1.67
C ALA A 94 -14.11 8.23 -2.34
N GLY A 95 -14.13 7.16 -1.55
CA GLY A 95 -14.20 5.77 -1.98
C GLY A 95 -12.98 4.95 -1.54
N SER A 96 -13.20 3.67 -1.25
CA SER A 96 -12.17 2.69 -0.96
C SER A 96 -12.29 1.51 -1.92
N PHE A 97 -11.15 1.04 -2.41
CA PHE A 97 -11.05 0.01 -3.45
C PHE A 97 -9.87 -0.91 -3.16
N LYS A 98 -10.00 -2.20 -3.43
CA LYS A 98 -8.90 -3.16 -3.30
C LYS A 98 -8.69 -3.98 -4.55
N THR A 99 -7.49 -4.49 -4.74
CA THR A 99 -7.23 -5.57 -5.71
C THR A 99 -7.81 -6.89 -5.20
N GLN A 100 -8.02 -7.86 -6.10
CA GLN A 100 -8.87 -9.03 -5.82
C GLN A 100 -8.12 -10.24 -5.23
N GLU A 101 -6.83 -10.13 -4.95
CA GLU A 101 -6.05 -11.25 -4.47
C GLU A 101 -6.49 -11.70 -3.07
N ASP A 102 -6.34 -13.00 -2.81
CA ASP A 102 -6.71 -13.66 -1.55
C ASP A 102 -5.80 -13.32 -0.37
N ALA A 103 -4.68 -12.66 -0.64
CA ALA A 103 -3.69 -12.21 0.32
C ALA A 103 -2.80 -11.13 -0.32
N GLY A 104 -2.38 -10.12 0.44
CA GLY A 104 -1.50 -9.06 -0.08
C GLY A 104 -2.19 -8.17 -1.09
N ASN A 105 -3.49 -7.94 -0.91
CA ASN A 105 -4.25 -7.05 -1.78
C ASN A 105 -3.86 -5.60 -1.49
N LEU A 106 -3.73 -4.81 -2.54
CA LEU A 106 -3.49 -3.38 -2.44
C LEU A 106 -4.83 -2.69 -2.23
N GLN A 107 -4.97 -1.94 -1.14
CA GLN A 107 -6.13 -1.10 -0.90
C GLN A 107 -5.79 0.39 -1.12
N LEU A 108 -6.71 1.09 -1.78
CA LEU A 108 -6.65 2.51 -2.10
C LEU A 108 -7.89 3.19 -1.55
N THR A 109 -7.72 3.96 -0.48
CA THR A 109 -8.78 4.78 0.12
C THR A 109 -8.54 6.25 -0.20
N PHE A 110 -9.49 6.89 -0.88
CA PHE A 110 -9.35 8.26 -1.35
C PHE A 110 -10.09 9.26 -0.46
N PHE A 111 -9.52 10.45 -0.34
CA PHE A 111 -10.12 11.60 0.29
C PHE A 111 -10.00 12.82 -0.61
N MET A 112 -11.05 13.63 -0.71
CA MET A 112 -11.14 14.77 -1.62
C MET A 112 -11.45 16.07 -0.89
N LYS A 113 -10.90 17.18 -1.38
CA LYS A 113 -11.28 18.55 -1.01
C LYS A 113 -11.25 19.42 -2.27
N GLY A 114 -12.40 19.64 -2.89
CA GLY A 114 -12.44 20.23 -4.23
C GLY A 114 -11.77 19.30 -5.24
N ASP A 115 -10.71 19.77 -5.90
CA ASP A 115 -9.90 18.95 -6.81
C ASP A 115 -8.62 18.37 -6.16
N ASP A 116 -8.34 18.71 -4.91
CA ASP A 116 -7.25 18.11 -4.15
C ASP A 116 -7.62 16.68 -3.75
N CYS A 117 -6.68 15.76 -3.91
CA CYS A 117 -6.87 14.33 -3.64
C CYS A 117 -5.71 13.75 -2.83
N ILE A 118 -6.07 12.98 -1.80
CA ILE A 118 -5.16 12.21 -0.96
C ILE A 118 -5.58 10.74 -1.06
N ALA A 119 -4.59 9.86 -1.13
CA ALA A 119 -4.78 8.42 -1.01
C ALA A 119 -4.12 7.91 0.28
N ASP A 120 -4.86 7.12 1.05
CA ASP A 120 -4.32 6.14 1.99
C ASP A 120 -4.12 4.83 1.21
N ILE A 121 -2.89 4.35 1.18
CA ILE A 121 -2.43 3.21 0.38
C ILE A 121 -1.84 2.21 1.35
N ASP A 122 -2.48 1.05 1.48
CA ASP A 122 -2.00 -0.03 2.33
C ASP A 122 -2.09 -1.39 1.63
N ILE A 123 -1.40 -2.37 2.20
CA ILE A 123 -1.49 -3.77 1.76
C ILE A 123 -2.10 -4.56 2.90
N ASP A 124 -3.24 -5.18 2.65
CA ASP A 124 -3.92 -6.04 3.60
C ASP A 124 -3.34 -7.47 3.53
N ASP A 125 -3.15 -8.10 4.69
CA ASP A 125 -2.73 -9.50 4.82
C ASP A 125 -3.90 -10.48 4.87
N ALA A 126 -5.15 -9.99 4.89
CA ALA A 126 -6.36 -10.78 5.02
C ALA A 126 -6.33 -12.04 4.14
N GLY A 127 -6.28 -13.21 4.79
CA GLY A 127 -6.31 -14.54 4.17
C GLY A 127 -4.95 -15.23 3.96
N GLY A 128 -3.82 -14.50 4.01
CA GLY A 128 -2.51 -15.00 3.56
C GLY A 128 -1.74 -15.88 4.56
N LEU A 129 -1.97 -15.70 5.85
CA LEU A 129 -1.12 -16.31 6.88
C LEU A 129 -1.40 -17.81 7.10
N GLY A 130 -2.60 -18.31 6.76
CA GLY A 130 -2.97 -19.70 7.00
C GLY A 130 -2.11 -20.73 6.25
N HIS A 131 -1.47 -20.33 5.13
CA HIS A 131 -0.68 -21.24 4.27
C HIS A 131 0.80 -20.85 4.14
N VAL A 132 1.16 -19.56 4.16
CA VAL A 132 2.58 -19.12 4.00
C VAL A 132 3.43 -19.54 5.22
N PHE A 133 2.84 -19.60 6.40
CA PHE A 133 3.50 -20.03 7.64
C PHE A 133 3.78 -21.54 7.76
N GLN A 134 3.39 -22.38 6.80
CA GLN A 134 3.90 -23.75 6.74
C GLN A 134 5.39 -23.81 6.37
N VAL A 135 5.92 -22.77 5.70
CA VAL A 135 7.31 -22.74 5.21
C VAL A 135 8.23 -21.87 6.10
N LEU A 136 7.69 -20.89 6.82
CA LEU A 136 8.43 -20.04 7.77
C LEU A 136 8.04 -20.35 9.21
N ARG A 137 8.87 -21.14 9.89
CA ARG A 137 8.66 -21.58 11.28
C ARG A 137 9.02 -20.44 12.26
N ASN A 138 8.13 -20.16 13.22
CA ASN A 138 8.30 -19.40 14.48
C ASN A 138 7.96 -17.89 14.58
N PHE A 139 6.88 -17.38 13.98
CA PHE A 139 6.32 -16.09 14.46
C PHE A 139 4.79 -16.04 14.43
N LEU A 140 4.16 -16.92 15.22
CA LEU A 140 2.73 -16.84 15.51
C LEU A 140 2.50 -15.78 16.58
N LEU A 141 1.79 -14.70 16.26
CA LEU A 141 0.90 -13.98 17.19
C LEU A 141 0.03 -13.00 16.40
N HIS A 142 -1.27 -12.99 16.72
CA HIS A 142 -2.33 -12.11 16.19
C HIS A 142 -2.00 -10.62 16.39
N ARG A 143 -1.14 -10.05 15.54
CA ARG A 143 -0.72 -8.65 15.60
C ARG A 143 -1.14 -7.94 14.31
N ARG A 144 -1.19 -6.60 14.38
CA ARG A 144 -1.32 -5.72 13.21
C ARG A 144 -0.41 -6.23 12.09
N THR A 145 -0.89 -6.19 10.86
CA THR A 145 -0.18 -6.53 9.62
C THR A 145 1.26 -6.02 9.67
N HIS A 146 2.22 -6.95 9.60
CA HIS A 146 3.64 -6.62 9.73
C HIS A 146 4.29 -6.52 8.34
N PRO A 147 5.08 -5.47 8.02
CA PRO A 147 5.68 -5.33 6.69
C PRO A 147 6.51 -6.52 6.23
N PHE A 148 7.19 -7.22 7.14
CA PHE A 148 7.93 -8.43 6.78
C PHE A 148 7.02 -9.61 6.37
N ASP A 149 5.84 -9.74 6.95
CA ASP A 149 4.87 -10.77 6.54
C ASP A 149 4.31 -10.45 5.15
N ILE A 150 4.06 -9.16 4.88
CA ILE A 150 3.64 -8.68 3.55
C ILE A 150 4.68 -9.02 2.48
N HIS A 151 5.98 -8.84 2.77
CA HIS A 151 7.04 -9.20 1.83
C HIS A 151 6.99 -10.68 1.42
N GLU A 152 6.83 -11.57 2.40
CA GLU A 152 6.71 -13.00 2.13
C GLU A 152 5.46 -13.33 1.32
N ILE A 153 4.33 -12.66 1.58
CA ILE A 153 3.12 -12.79 0.77
C ILE A 153 3.39 -12.34 -0.68
N LEU A 154 4.03 -11.18 -0.88
CA LEU A 154 4.33 -10.63 -2.20
C LEU A 154 5.22 -11.58 -3.02
N ILE A 155 6.25 -12.15 -2.42
CA ILE A 155 7.11 -13.13 -3.09
C ILE A 155 6.32 -14.42 -3.38
N ALA A 156 5.71 -15.01 -2.36
CA ALA A 156 5.13 -16.35 -2.47
C ALA A 156 3.85 -16.40 -3.31
N ARG A 157 3.05 -15.32 -3.33
CA ARG A 157 1.74 -15.29 -4.01
C ARG A 157 1.73 -14.42 -5.26
N HIS A 158 2.49 -13.34 -5.29
CA HIS A 158 2.47 -12.36 -6.39
C HIS A 158 3.71 -12.46 -7.30
N GLN A 159 4.70 -13.30 -6.95
CA GLN A 159 6.00 -13.37 -7.63
C GLN A 159 6.66 -12.00 -7.75
N LEU A 160 6.38 -11.13 -6.77
CA LEU A 160 6.84 -9.77 -6.71
C LEU A 160 7.93 -9.69 -5.66
N ILE A 161 9.12 -9.25 -6.05
CA ILE A 161 10.29 -9.15 -5.19
C ILE A 161 10.45 -7.67 -4.85
N PRO A 162 10.10 -7.23 -3.62
CA PRO A 162 10.47 -5.91 -3.14
C PRO A 162 12.00 -5.76 -3.15
N ASP A 163 12.52 -4.53 -3.22
CA ASP A 163 13.97 -4.26 -3.35
C ASP A 163 14.76 -4.50 -2.03
N TYR A 164 14.48 -5.58 -1.31
CA TYR A 164 15.24 -6.06 -0.16
C TYR A 164 15.07 -7.58 0.04
N GLN A 165 15.96 -8.19 0.82
CA GLN A 165 15.91 -9.61 1.19
C GLN A 165 16.34 -9.79 2.64
N PHE A 166 15.89 -10.86 3.28
CA PHE A 166 16.38 -11.26 4.60
C PHE A 166 17.71 -12.00 4.45
N ASN A 167 18.78 -11.44 5.01
CA ASN A 167 20.07 -12.11 5.08
C ASN A 167 20.08 -13.06 6.29
N LEU A 168 20.25 -14.36 6.03
CA LEU A 168 20.32 -15.39 7.07
C LEU A 168 21.75 -15.66 7.56
N ASP A 169 22.76 -15.04 6.94
CA ASP A 169 24.19 -15.30 7.16
C ASP A 169 24.84 -14.34 8.20
N ALA A 170 24.08 -13.90 9.21
CA ALA A 170 24.58 -13.02 10.28
C ALA A 170 25.18 -13.80 11.45
#